data_AF-A0A9D4PQG6-F1
#
_entry.id   AF-A0A9D4PQG6-F1
#
_cell.length_a   1.000
_cell.length_b   1.000
_cell.length_c   1.000
_cell.angle_alpha   90.00
_cell.angle_beta   90.00
_cell.angle_gamma   90.00
#
_symmetry.space_group_name_H-M   'P 1'
#
loop_
_entity.id
_entity.type
_entity.pdbx_description
1 polymer ?
#
loop_
_entity_poly.entity_id
_entity_poly.type
_entity_poly.pdbx_seq_one_letter_code
_entity_poly.pdbx_strand_id
1 'polypeptide(L)' 'MNAPGRSVKIEPETLEHILLQCVQYSDERRILVGSYREQGLATNSVDEFLFPKAHGTIIKRAHSALLEFLVSCALFERL' A
#
# COMPACT_ATOMS: atom_id res chain seq x y z
N MET A 1 -15.91 14.71 -36.09
CA MET A 1 -14.47 14.92 -35.81
C MET A 1 -14.17 14.19 -34.51
N ASN A 2 -13.68 12.95 -34.58
CA ASN A 2 -13.36 12.13 -33.40
C ASN A 2 -11.93 12.43 -32.95
N ALA A 3 -11.75 12.88 -31.70
CA ALA A 3 -10.44 13.07 -31.08
C ALA A 3 -9.81 11.70 -30.74
N PRO A 4 -8.48 11.55 -30.88
CA PRO A 4 -7.81 10.27 -30.75
C PRO A 4 -7.83 9.80 -29.29
N GLY A 5 -8.14 8.51 -29.11
CA GLY A 5 -8.12 7.83 -27.83
C GLY A 5 -6.80 8.09 -27.12
N ARG A 6 -6.89 8.80 -26.00
CA ARG A 6 -5.79 8.90 -25.03
C ARG A 6 -5.65 7.49 -24.48
N SER A 7 -4.70 6.71 -25.02
CA SER A 7 -4.28 5.48 -24.37
C SER A 7 -3.79 5.87 -22.99
N VAL A 8 -4.66 5.69 -21.98
CA VAL A 8 -4.24 5.74 -20.59
C VAL A 8 -3.21 4.64 -20.50
N LYS A 9 -1.92 5.01 -20.45
CA LYS A 9 -0.89 4.09 -20.02
C LYS A 9 -1.30 3.69 -18.62
N ILE A 10 -1.93 2.53 -18.48
CA ILE A 10 -2.12 1.89 -17.20
C ILE A 10 -0.69 1.49 -16.82
N GLU A 11 0.01 2.37 -16.12
CA GLU A 11 1.27 1.98 -15.50
C GLU A 11 0.99 0.74 -14.65
N PRO A 12 1.89 -0.25 -14.64
CA PRO A 12 1.70 -1.42 -13.81
C PRO A 12 1.48 -0.98 -12.37
N GLU A 13 0.55 -1.64 -11.67
CA GLU A 13 0.31 -1.41 -10.25
C GLU A 13 1.55 -1.85 -9.46
N THR A 14 2.52 -0.96 -9.37
CA THR A 14 3.71 -1.17 -8.56
C THR A 14 3.31 -1.16 -7.09
N LEU A 15 4.13 -1.78 -6.25
CA LEU A 15 3.92 -1.74 -4.80
C LEU A 15 3.90 -0.29 -4.29
N GLU A 16 4.71 0.59 -4.88
CA GLU A 16 4.70 2.03 -4.59
C GLU A 16 3.35 2.67 -4.93
N HIS A 17 2.81 2.38 -6.12
CA HIS A 17 1.50 2.87 -6.51
C HIS A 17 0.44 2.41 -5.51
N ILE A 18 0.39 1.12 -5.18
CA ILE A 18 -0.61 0.55 -4.28
C ILE A 18 -0.51 1.14 -2.86
N LEU A 19 0.71 1.19 -2.30
CA LEU A 19 0.94 1.61 -0.92
C LEU A 19 0.88 3.12 -0.71
N LEU A 20 1.08 3.95 -1.74
CA LEU A 20 1.20 5.40 -1.54
C LEU A 20 0.19 6.22 -2.34
N GLN A 21 -0.25 5.75 -3.52
CA GLN A 21 -0.89 6.63 -4.52
C GLN A 21 -2.26 6.13 -5.00
N CYS A 22 -2.52 4.82 -4.93
CA CYS A 22 -3.71 4.22 -5.52
C CYS A 22 -4.98 4.71 -4.81
N VAL A 23 -5.86 5.39 -5.53
CA VAL A 23 -7.10 5.95 -4.95
C VAL A 23 -8.09 4.85 -4.57
N GLN A 24 -8.10 3.74 -5.31
CA GLN A 24 -8.99 2.61 -5.06
C GLN A 24 -8.77 1.98 -3.68
N TYR A 25 -7.52 1.99 -3.19
CA TYR A 25 -7.14 1.42 -1.90
C TYR A 25 -6.97 2.47 -0.80
N SER A 26 -7.59 3.64 -0.94
CA SER A 26 -7.38 4.75 -0.02
C SER A 26 -7.90 4.48 1.39
N ASP A 27 -8.99 3.75 1.53
CA ASP A 27 -9.58 3.39 2.82
C ASP A 27 -8.77 2.29 3.52
N GLU A 28 -8.38 1.23 2.80
CA GLU A 28 -7.50 0.17 3.29
C GLU A 28 -6.13 0.73 3.68
N ARG A 29 -5.58 1.62 2.85
CA ARG A 29 -4.32 2.31 3.15
C ARG A 29 -4.45 3.17 4.40
N ARG A 30 -5.59 3.85 4.61
CA ARG A 30 -5.81 4.65 5.83
C ARG A 30 -5.77 3.77 7.08
N ILE A 31 -6.34 2.57 7.03
CA ILE A 31 -6.29 1.60 8.14
C ILE A 31 -4.85 1.15 8.39
N LEU A 32 -4.12 0.76 7.34
CA LEU A 32 -2.71 0.38 7.43
C LEU A 32 -1.86 1.49 8.05
N VAL A 33 -1.97 2.72 7.54
CA VAL A 33 -1.22 3.88 8.03
C VAL A 33 -1.60 4.20 9.48
N GLY A 34 -2.87 4.06 9.86
CA GLY A 34 -3.32 4.21 11.25
C GLY A 34 -2.60 3.24 12.18
N SER A 35 -2.59 1.95 11.82
CA SER A 35 -1.90 0.90 12.58
C SER A 35 -0.39 1.17 12.73
N TYR A 36 0.27 1.66 11.67
CA TYR A 36 1.68 2.03 11.73
C TYR A 36 1.92 3.22 12.66
N ARG A 37 1.08 4.26 12.59
CA ARG A 37 1.19 5.46 13.42
C ARG A 37 0.97 5.18 14.90
N GLU A 38 0.01 4.33 15.25
CA GLU A 38 -0.22 3.89 16.64
C GLU A 38 1.02 3.19 17.24
N GLN A 39 1.85 2.61 16.38
CA GLN A 39 3.11 1.95 16.75
C GLN A 39 4.33 2.87 16.62
N GLY A 40 4.14 4.14 16.27
CA GLY A 40 5.22 5.11 16.09
C GLY A 40 6.06 4.91 14.82
N LEU A 41 5.52 4.22 13.82
CA LEU A 41 6.22 3.94 12.56
C LEU A 41 5.96 5.02 11.51
N ALA A 42 6.96 5.26 10.67
CA ALA A 42 6.85 6.12 9.50
C ALA A 42 6.19 5.38 8.32
N THR A 43 5.58 6.12 7.41
CA THR A 43 4.74 5.59 6.31
C THR A 43 4.85 6.43 5.03
N ASN A 44 5.99 7.07 4.80
CA ASN A 44 6.24 8.01 3.71
C ASN A 44 6.85 7.33 2.48
N SER A 45 7.43 6.14 2.64
CA SER A 45 8.03 5.37 1.54
C SER A 45 7.69 3.89 1.66
N VAL A 46 7.84 3.17 0.54
CA VAL A 46 7.66 1.72 0.49
C VAL A 46 8.61 1.01 1.47
N ASP A 47 9.85 1.48 1.59
CA ASP A 47 10.83 0.90 2.51
C ASP A 47 10.41 1.00 3.97
N GLU A 48 9.70 2.07 4.35
CA GLU A 48 9.19 2.22 5.71
C GLU A 48 8.05 1.22 6.02
N PHE A 49 7.27 0.83 5.01
CA PHE A 49 6.28 -0.23 5.13
C PHE A 49 6.92 -1.63 5.16
N LEU A 50 7.88 -1.89 4.28
CA LEU A 50 8.50 -3.22 4.16
C LEU A 50 9.49 -3.52 5.30
N PHE A 51 10.26 -2.50 5.70
CA PHE A 51 11.39 -2.63 6.62
C PHE A 51 11.32 -1.55 7.74
N PRO A 52 10.26 -1.53 8.56
CA PRO A 52 10.12 -0.55 9.61
C PRO A 52 11.24 -0.67 10.64
N LYS A 53 11.82 0.46 11.04
CA LYS A 53 12.87 0.53 12.07
C LYS A 53 12.23 0.51 13.46
N ALA A 54 12.03 -0.69 14.02
CA ALA A 54 11.45 -0.86 15.35
C ALA A 54 11.91 -2.15 16.05
N HIS A 55 11.44 -2.37 17.28
CA HIS A 55 11.67 -3.63 18.01
C HIS A 55 10.90 -4.80 17.35
N GLY A 56 11.40 -6.02 17.48
CA GLY A 56 10.88 -7.19 16.74
C GLY A 56 9.37 -7.44 16.91
N THR A 57 8.80 -7.15 18.08
CA THR A 57 7.34 -7.27 18.31
C THR A 57 6.54 -6.28 17.47
N ILE A 58 7.02 -5.04 17.32
CA ILE A 58 6.38 -4.01 16.50
C ILE A 58 6.52 -4.39 15.03
N ILE A 59 7.69 -4.84 14.60
CA ILE A 59 7.91 -5.30 13.21
C ILE A 59 6.92 -6.41 12.86
N LYS A 60 6.73 -7.42 13.73
CA LYS A 60 5.76 -8.49 13.49
C LYS A 60 4.34 -7.97 13.31
N ARG A 61 3.90 -7.04 14.15
CA ARG A 61 2.57 -6.42 14.04
C ARG A 61 2.41 -5.59 12.77
N ALA A 62 3.43 -4.79 12.43
CA ALA A 62 3.47 -4.00 11.21
C ALA A 62 3.41 -4.87 9.94
N HIS A 63 4.11 -6.01 9.94
CA HIS A 63 4.05 -7.00 8.86
C HIS A 63 2.68 -7.66 8.77
N SER A 64 2.06 -8.06 9.89
CA SER A 64 0.70 -8.60 9.88
C SER A 64 -0.30 -7.60 9.28
N ALA A 65 -0.25 -6.33 9.69
CA ALA A 65 -1.11 -5.29 9.13
C ALA A 65 -0.88 -5.08 7.63
N LEU A 66 0.38 -5.12 7.17
CA LEU A 66 0.72 -5.01 5.76
C LEU A 66 0.15 -6.18 4.95
N LEU A 67 0.25 -7.41 5.47
CA LEU A 67 -0.33 -8.58 4.81
C LEU A 67 -1.85 -8.50 4.73
N GLU A 68 -2.53 -8.08 5.81
CA GLU A 68 -3.98 -7.87 5.82
C GLU A 68 -4.41 -6.83 4.78
N PHE A 69 -3.65 -5.73 4.65
CA PHE A 69 -3.86 -4.74 3.61
C PHE A 69 -3.74 -5.36 2.20
N LEU A 70 -2.65 -6.10 1.92
CA LEU A 70 -2.43 -6.71 0.60
C LEU A 70 -3.51 -7.74 0.24
N VAL A 71 -3.99 -8.51 1.22
CA VAL A 71 -5.11 -9.44 1.06
C VAL A 71 -6.40 -8.68 0.78
N SER A 72 -6.68 -7.61 1.53
CA SER A 72 -7.89 -6.79 1.36
C SER A 72 -7.94 -6.10 0.01
N CYS A 73 -6.78 -5.75 -0.55
CA CYS A 73 -6.68 -5.19 -1.90
C CYS A 73 -6.98 -6.21 -3.02
N ALA A 74 -7.19 -7.49 -2.68
CA ALA A 74 -7.43 -8.60 -3.61
C ALA A 74 -6.41 -8.68 -4.76
N LEU A 75 -5.17 -8.25 -4.51
CA LEU A 75 -4.11 -8.22 -5.54
C LEU A 75 -3.84 -9.60 -6.13
N PHE A 76 -4.04 -10.66 -5.34
CA PHE A 76 -3.86 -12.04 -5.76
C PHE A 76 -4.93 -12.54 -6.74
N GLU A 77 -6.14 -11.95 -6.75
CA GLU A 77 -7.21 -12.34 -7.69
C GLU A 77 -6.96 -11.84 -9.11
N ARG A 78 -5.98 -10.94 -9.27
CA ARG A 78 -5.64 -10.27 -10.53
C ARG A 78 -4.35 -10.78 -11.18
N LEU A 79 -3.66 -11.72 -10.53
CA LEU A 79 -2.44 -12.39 -11.00
C LEU A 79 -2.77 -13.79 -11.55
#